data_AF-E4V6E5-F1
#
_entry.id   AF-E4V6E5-F1
#
_cell.length_a   1.000
_cell.length_b   1.000
_cell.length_c   1.000
_cell.angle_alpha   90.00
_cell.angle_beta   90.00
_cell.angle_gamma   90.00
#
_symmetry.space_group_name_H-M   'P 1'
#
loop_
_entity.id
_entity.type
_entity.pdbx_description
1 polymer ?
#
loop_
_entity_poly.entity_id
_entity_poly.type
_entity_poly.pdbx_seq_one_letter_code
_entity_poly.pdbx_strand_id
1 'polypeptide(L)'
;MSSSPTVHSQFTILSGGICFGDLHNIWHGAISDPMERLHFIPPQVSGTVIVHDVNFNIGARNGAWNVYQLVDIDSCSEVVAWFACHVEIDPQAEVDRILHVSGSPYEPDSGSSRNCEKTVDNGILVINRYDWGCYDERALEDVAEWEHIPDGRVLHNPSEGAGLVDSVGAKDQVVQWRTAPSRTRDSLPSPGGTWMHIPDAEYKFGRFGFDATRRTAQSFLFFTGATHFTNTTFTGVHKSLRKLETAEERFERQIREGYNFEGLDTLHLLASCY
;
A
#
# COMPACT_ATOMS: atom_id res chain seq x y z
N MET A 1 7.14 -10.19 28.34
CA MET A 1 8.19 -9.93 27.33
C MET A 1 7.56 -9.01 26.30
N SER A 2 8.19 -7.88 25.95
CA SER A 2 7.70 -7.01 24.88
C SER A 2 7.91 -7.73 23.55
N SER A 3 6.82 -8.04 22.85
CA SER A 3 6.88 -8.50 21.47
C SER A 3 7.17 -7.30 20.56
N SER A 4 8.20 -7.40 19.73
CA SER A 4 8.56 -6.39 18.73
C SER A 4 8.36 -6.96 17.33
N PRO A 5 8.00 -6.14 16.33
CA PRO A 5 7.92 -6.58 14.93
C PRO A 5 9.22 -7.23 14.46
N THR A 6 9.11 -8.41 13.84
CA THR A 6 10.23 -9.10 13.22
C THR A 6 10.48 -8.55 11.82
N VAL A 7 11.70 -8.07 11.55
CA VAL A 7 12.12 -7.68 10.20
C VAL A 7 12.23 -8.94 9.34
N HIS A 8 11.50 -8.96 8.22
CA HIS A 8 11.53 -10.06 7.24
C HIS A 8 12.75 -9.93 6.33
N SER A 9 12.94 -8.75 5.74
CA SER A 9 14.05 -8.43 4.83
C SER A 9 14.42 -6.96 4.94
N GLN A 10 15.54 -6.60 4.33
CA GLN A 10 16.02 -5.23 4.27
C GLN A 10 16.57 -4.93 2.88
N PHE A 11 16.33 -3.72 2.39
CA PHE A 11 16.94 -3.19 1.17
C PHE A 11 17.44 -1.77 1.42
N THR A 12 18.21 -1.21 0.48
CA THR A 12 18.77 0.14 0.61
C THR A 12 18.34 1.04 -0.54
N ILE A 13 17.91 2.26 -0.20
CA ILE A 13 17.66 3.35 -1.16
C ILE A 13 18.90 4.23 -1.22
N LEU A 14 19.47 4.38 -2.41
CA LEU A 14 20.67 5.18 -2.67
C LEU A 14 20.34 6.43 -3.50
N SER A 15 19.37 6.33 -4.40
CA SER A 15 19.07 7.35 -5.40
C SER A 15 18.24 8.53 -4.88
N GLY A 16 17.59 8.39 -3.73
CA GLY A 16 16.59 9.32 -3.24
C GLY A 16 15.23 9.16 -3.93
N GLY A 17 15.06 8.14 -4.77
CA GLY A 17 13.83 7.81 -5.47
C GLY A 17 13.49 6.33 -5.34
N ILE A 18 12.20 6.02 -5.24
CA ILE A 18 11.70 4.65 -5.14
C ILE A 18 10.65 4.41 -6.22
N CYS A 19 10.90 3.38 -7.03
CA CYS A 19 9.99 2.88 -8.04
C CYS A 19 9.11 1.78 -7.44
N PHE A 20 7.82 1.75 -7.78
CA PHE A 20 6.88 0.82 -7.16
C PHE A 20 5.79 0.30 -8.11
N GLY A 21 5.18 -0.83 -7.73
CA GLY A 21 4.05 -1.42 -8.45
C GLY A 21 4.37 -2.73 -9.15
N ASP A 22 3.64 -3.02 -10.23
CA ASP A 22 3.94 -4.16 -11.09
C ASP A 22 5.19 -3.87 -11.92
N LEU A 23 5.76 -4.86 -12.63
CA LEU A 23 7.07 -4.66 -13.25
C LEU A 23 7.06 -3.55 -14.32
N HIS A 24 5.97 -3.39 -15.08
CA HIS A 24 5.84 -2.29 -16.03
C HIS A 24 5.71 -0.93 -15.34
N ASN A 25 5.00 -0.87 -14.21
CA ASN A 25 4.93 0.36 -13.40
C ASN A 25 6.32 0.77 -12.88
N ILE A 26 7.10 -0.20 -12.38
CA ILE A 26 8.48 0.03 -11.92
C ILE A 26 9.37 0.47 -13.08
N TRP A 27 9.23 -0.14 -14.25
CA TRP A 27 9.97 0.23 -15.45
C TRP A 27 9.66 1.65 -15.92
N HIS A 28 8.39 2.04 -15.92
CA HIS A 28 7.95 3.41 -16.19
C HIS A 28 8.46 4.39 -15.14
N GLY A 29 8.43 4.01 -13.86
CA GLY A 29 9.04 4.79 -12.78
C GLY A 29 10.54 5.04 -13.01
N ALA A 30 11.27 4.02 -13.45
CA ALA A 30 12.72 4.10 -13.66
C ALA A 30 13.16 5.06 -14.78
N ILE A 31 12.24 5.46 -15.67
CA ILE A 31 12.47 6.47 -16.72
C ILE A 31 11.88 7.84 -16.38
N SER A 32 11.16 7.93 -15.27
CA SER A 32 10.48 9.15 -14.82
C SER A 32 11.29 9.82 -13.72
N ASP A 33 11.23 11.15 -13.65
CA ASP A 33 11.78 11.86 -12.49
C ASP A 33 10.96 11.54 -11.24
N PRO A 34 11.60 11.41 -10.06
CA PRO A 34 10.88 11.19 -8.82
C PRO A 34 9.99 12.39 -8.51
N MET A 35 8.79 12.13 -8.01
CA MET A 35 7.89 13.18 -7.52
C MET A 35 8.62 14.07 -6.50
N GLU A 36 8.77 15.36 -6.81
CA GLU A 36 9.53 16.32 -5.99
C GLU A 36 8.90 16.54 -4.60
N ARG A 37 7.57 16.48 -4.53
CA ARG A 37 6.77 16.68 -3.33
C ARG A 37 5.37 16.09 -3.50
N LEU A 38 4.85 15.48 -2.44
CA LEU A 38 3.44 15.12 -2.36
C LEU A 38 2.58 16.37 -2.41
N HIS A 39 1.65 16.36 -3.36
CA HIS A 39 0.65 17.40 -3.59
C HIS A 39 -0.70 16.72 -3.88
N PHE A 40 -1.76 17.52 -3.97
CA PHE A 40 -3.07 17.00 -4.33
C PHE A 40 -3.06 16.47 -5.76
N ILE A 41 -3.34 15.18 -5.92
CA ILE A 41 -3.50 14.53 -7.21
C ILE A 41 -5.00 14.46 -7.50
N PRO A 42 -5.52 15.20 -8.49
CA PRO A 42 -6.95 15.22 -8.77
C PRO A 42 -7.41 13.86 -9.29
N PRO A 43 -8.57 13.36 -8.80
CA PRO A 43 -9.17 12.14 -9.34
C PRO A 43 -9.63 12.38 -10.78
N GLN A 44 -9.40 11.40 -11.65
CA GLN A 44 -9.84 11.38 -13.04
C GLN A 44 -10.87 10.28 -13.24
N VAL A 45 -11.90 10.57 -14.03
CA VAL A 45 -12.89 9.57 -14.43
C VAL A 45 -12.33 8.77 -15.60
N SER A 46 -12.27 7.45 -15.45
CA SER A 46 -11.90 6.52 -16.50
C SER A 46 -13.00 5.46 -16.65
N GLY A 47 -13.84 5.61 -17.68
CA GLY A 47 -15.03 4.76 -17.85
C GLY A 47 -15.98 4.85 -16.65
N THR A 48 -16.15 3.74 -15.93
CA THR A 48 -17.00 3.64 -14.72
C THR A 48 -16.21 3.72 -13.41
N VAL A 49 -14.90 3.93 -13.48
CA VAL A 49 -14.01 3.97 -12.31
C VAL A 49 -13.35 5.34 -12.16
N ILE A 50 -12.78 5.58 -10.98
CA ILE A 50 -11.99 6.77 -10.68
C ILE A 50 -10.55 6.33 -10.44
N VAL A 51 -9.64 7.00 -11.14
CA VAL A 51 -8.20 6.74 -11.12
C VAL A 51 -7.45 8.02 -10.75
N HIS A 52 -6.23 7.88 -10.24
CA HIS A 52 -5.29 8.97 -10.06
C HIS A 52 -4.09 8.74 -10.98
N ASP A 53 -3.62 9.81 -11.64
CA ASP A 53 -2.38 9.75 -12.40
C ASP A 53 -1.18 9.81 -11.44
N VAL A 54 -0.86 8.63 -10.91
CA VAL A 54 0.25 8.45 -9.97
C VAL A 54 1.56 8.33 -10.76
N ASN A 55 2.57 9.06 -10.31
CA ASN A 55 3.94 8.82 -10.73
C ASN A 55 4.51 7.63 -9.94
N PHE A 56 4.83 6.54 -10.64
CA PHE A 56 5.40 5.33 -10.05
C PHE A 56 6.87 5.47 -9.64
N ASN A 57 7.41 6.69 -9.64
CA ASN A 57 8.66 7.08 -9.00
C ASN A 57 8.41 8.26 -8.05
N ILE A 58 8.70 8.08 -6.76
CA ILE A 58 8.53 9.12 -5.76
C ILE A 58 9.83 9.36 -5.00
N GLY A 59 10.02 10.59 -4.50
CA GLY A 59 11.10 10.88 -3.57
C GLY A 59 11.03 9.97 -2.34
N ALA A 60 12.16 9.38 -1.95
CA ALA A 60 12.25 8.43 -0.85
C ALA A 60 13.47 8.74 0.02
N ARG A 61 13.34 8.42 1.31
CA ARG A 61 14.42 8.60 2.28
C ARG A 61 15.57 7.64 1.96
N ASN A 62 16.76 8.19 1.74
CA ASN A 62 17.98 7.41 1.56
C ASN A 62 18.32 6.60 2.81
N GLY A 63 18.92 5.44 2.59
CA GLY A 63 19.37 4.55 3.66
C GLY A 63 18.67 3.20 3.63
N ALA A 64 18.81 2.46 4.73
CA ALA A 64 18.25 1.12 4.87
C ALA A 64 16.74 1.19 5.18
N TRP A 65 15.99 0.27 4.58
CA TRP A 65 14.56 0.09 4.77
C TRP A 65 14.27 -1.33 5.24
N ASN A 66 13.61 -1.44 6.38
CA ASN A 66 13.11 -2.72 6.87
C ASN A 66 11.78 -3.05 6.20
N VAL A 67 11.60 -4.33 5.89
CA VAL A 67 10.37 -4.89 5.35
C VAL A 67 9.80 -5.85 6.37
N TYR A 68 8.51 -5.75 6.60
CA TYR A 68 7.77 -6.51 7.58
C TYR A 68 6.60 -7.22 6.91
N GLN A 69 6.43 -8.49 7.24
CA GLN A 69 5.21 -9.22 6.94
C GLN A 69 4.13 -8.82 7.95
N LEU A 70 2.94 -8.56 7.41
CA LEU A 70 1.72 -8.42 8.20
C LEU A 70 0.88 -9.67 7.99
N VAL A 71 0.55 -10.32 9.10
CA VAL A 71 -0.08 -11.63 9.11
C VAL A 71 -1.45 -11.57 9.74
N ASP A 72 -2.34 -12.44 9.29
CA ASP A 72 -3.63 -12.65 9.94
C ASP A 72 -3.43 -13.42 11.25
N ILE A 73 -4.13 -12.98 12.30
CA ILE A 73 -4.02 -13.54 13.65
C ILE A 73 -4.67 -14.94 13.73
N ASP A 74 -5.75 -15.16 12.97
CA ASP A 74 -6.56 -16.38 13.05
C ASP A 74 -6.08 -17.48 12.09
N SER A 75 -5.61 -17.12 10.88
CA SER A 75 -5.29 -18.08 9.81
C SER A 75 -3.85 -18.59 9.81
N CYS A 76 -3.32 -19.00 10.98
CA CYS A 76 -1.97 -19.59 11.09
C CYS A 76 -0.83 -18.70 10.56
N SER A 77 -0.96 -17.38 10.67
CA SER A 77 0.06 -16.41 10.24
C SER A 77 0.31 -16.32 8.73
N GLU A 78 -0.72 -16.52 7.90
CA GLU A 78 -0.65 -16.19 6.48
C GLU A 78 -0.39 -14.70 6.26
N VAL A 79 0.42 -14.38 5.26
CA VAL A 79 0.75 -12.99 4.90
C VAL A 79 -0.43 -12.36 4.19
N VAL A 80 -1.02 -11.34 4.80
CA VAL A 80 -2.20 -10.62 4.28
C VAL A 80 -1.91 -9.17 3.89
N ALA A 81 -0.75 -8.65 4.29
CA ALA A 81 -0.25 -7.34 3.92
C ALA A 81 1.27 -7.25 4.14
N TRP A 82 1.87 -6.17 3.66
CA TRP A 82 3.28 -5.87 3.85
C TRP A 82 3.46 -4.43 4.29
N PHE A 83 4.48 -4.20 5.10
CA PHE A 83 4.89 -2.86 5.49
C PHE A 83 6.39 -2.70 5.31
N ALA A 84 6.81 -1.65 4.61
CA ALA A 84 8.21 -1.29 4.48
C ALA A 84 8.42 0.12 5.07
N CYS A 85 9.49 0.33 5.83
CA CYS A 85 9.84 1.67 6.31
C CYS A 85 11.34 1.84 6.50
N HIS A 86 11.80 3.10 6.44
CA HIS A 86 13.18 3.43 6.78
C HIS A 86 13.50 2.98 8.22
N VAL A 87 14.73 2.52 8.47
CA VAL A 87 15.15 1.92 9.76
C VAL A 87 14.99 2.82 10.99
N GLU A 88 14.91 4.14 10.78
CA GLU A 88 14.70 5.12 11.85
C GLU A 88 13.22 5.34 12.21
N ILE A 89 12.29 4.74 11.48
CA ILE A 89 10.86 4.89 11.70
C ILE A 89 10.36 3.76 12.60
N ASP A 90 9.58 4.10 13.64
CA ASP A 90 8.86 3.10 14.42
C ASP A 90 7.74 2.51 13.54
N PRO A 91 7.80 1.21 13.22
CA PRO A 91 6.86 0.62 12.29
C PRO A 91 5.42 0.58 12.83
N GLN A 92 5.23 0.42 14.14
CA GLN A 92 3.88 0.38 14.72
C GLN A 92 3.26 1.77 14.72
N ALA A 93 4.01 2.78 15.17
CA ALA A 93 3.49 4.16 15.21
C ALA A 93 3.18 4.69 13.80
N GLU A 94 3.99 4.34 12.80
CA GLU A 94 3.79 4.79 11.42
C GLU A 94 2.61 4.09 10.74
N VAL A 95 2.44 2.78 10.93
CA VAL A 95 1.24 2.08 10.42
C VAL A 95 -0.02 2.63 11.08
N ASP A 96 -0.02 2.85 12.39
CA ASP A 96 -1.15 3.44 13.11
C ASP A 96 -1.52 4.82 12.53
N ARG A 97 -0.51 5.65 12.26
CA ARG A 97 -0.68 6.96 11.63
C ARG A 97 -1.29 6.86 10.23
N ILE A 98 -0.77 5.98 9.38
CA ILE A 98 -1.29 5.74 8.02
C ILE A 98 -2.75 5.29 8.10
N LEU A 99 -3.04 4.27 8.91
CA LEU A 99 -4.37 3.69 9.03
C LEU A 99 -5.38 4.68 9.60
N HIS A 100 -4.98 5.58 10.51
CA HIS A 100 -5.87 6.63 11.01
C HIS A 100 -6.30 7.62 9.93
N VAL A 101 -5.43 7.91 8.95
CA VAL A 101 -5.71 8.87 7.88
C VAL A 101 -6.37 8.22 6.68
N SER A 102 -5.90 7.05 6.25
CA SER A 102 -6.31 6.34 5.03
C SER A 102 -6.06 4.83 5.15
N GLY A 103 -6.92 4.15 5.90
CA GLY A 103 -6.96 2.69 6.02
C GLY A 103 -7.60 1.97 4.83
N SER A 104 -8.02 0.73 5.07
CA SER A 104 -8.71 -0.08 4.06
C SER A 104 -10.11 0.49 3.78
N PRO A 105 -10.48 0.79 2.52
CA PRO A 105 -11.80 1.35 2.21
C PRO A 105 -12.96 0.41 2.53
N TYR A 106 -12.68 -0.86 2.84
CA TYR A 106 -13.68 -1.86 3.23
C TYR A 106 -13.85 -1.99 4.74
N GLU A 107 -13.06 -1.25 5.52
CA GLU A 107 -13.23 -1.15 6.97
C GLU A 107 -14.02 0.10 7.37
N PRO A 108 -14.74 0.05 8.50
CA PRO A 108 -15.26 1.25 9.12
C PRO A 108 -14.13 2.21 9.52
N ASP A 109 -14.44 3.50 9.54
CA ASP A 109 -13.50 4.56 9.94
C ASP A 109 -12.16 4.47 9.19
N SER A 110 -12.22 4.15 7.91
CA SER A 110 -11.06 4.00 7.04
C SER A 110 -10.43 5.33 6.61
N GLY A 111 -10.98 6.45 7.06
CA GLY A 111 -10.50 7.78 6.70
C GLY A 111 -10.72 8.07 5.22
N SER A 112 -9.76 8.73 4.59
CA SER A 112 -9.88 9.14 3.19
C SER A 112 -9.46 8.02 2.25
N SER A 113 -10.38 7.54 1.41
CA SER A 113 -10.10 6.50 0.41
C SER A 113 -9.49 7.05 -0.88
N ARG A 114 -9.21 8.35 -0.98
CA ARG A 114 -8.65 9.01 -2.18
C ARG A 114 -7.66 10.08 -1.76
N ASN A 115 -6.82 10.50 -2.71
CA ASN A 115 -5.97 11.68 -2.51
C ASN A 115 -6.86 12.91 -2.33
N CYS A 116 -6.69 13.60 -1.20
CA CYS A 116 -7.40 14.83 -0.86
C CYS A 116 -6.53 15.71 0.04
N GLU A 117 -7.01 16.91 0.38
CA GLU A 117 -6.30 17.82 1.28
C GLU A 117 -5.91 17.14 2.60
N LYS A 118 -6.83 16.35 3.21
CA LYS A 118 -6.55 15.62 4.44
C LYS A 118 -5.38 14.63 4.30
N THR A 119 -5.30 13.87 3.21
CA THR A 119 -4.20 12.92 3.02
C THR A 119 -2.90 13.66 2.76
N VAL A 120 -2.93 14.71 1.94
CA VAL A 120 -1.77 15.56 1.64
C VAL A 120 -1.23 16.25 2.90
N ASP A 121 -2.08 16.80 3.76
CA ASP A 121 -1.68 17.48 4.99
C ASP A 121 -1.06 16.54 6.01
N ASN A 122 -1.46 15.27 5.98
CA ASN A 122 -0.88 14.22 6.79
C ASN A 122 0.27 13.48 6.08
N GLY A 123 0.73 13.94 4.92
CA GLY A 123 1.84 13.29 4.21
C GLY A 123 1.51 11.87 3.74
N ILE A 124 0.27 11.58 3.39
CA ILE A 124 -0.18 10.27 2.91
C ILE A 124 -0.51 10.35 1.42
N LEU A 125 0.20 9.56 0.62
CA LEU A 125 -0.16 9.30 -0.77
C LEU A 125 -1.00 8.02 -0.83
N VAL A 126 -2.18 8.13 -1.42
CA VAL A 126 -3.16 7.04 -1.55
C VAL A 126 -3.07 6.45 -2.96
N ILE A 127 -2.81 5.15 -3.04
CA ILE A 127 -2.86 4.40 -4.29
C ILE A 127 -3.95 3.33 -4.17
N ASN A 128 -4.99 3.41 -4.99
CA ASN A 128 -6.15 2.53 -4.96
C ASN A 128 -6.09 1.42 -5.99
N ARG A 129 -7.01 0.45 -5.88
CA ARG A 129 -7.12 -0.72 -6.77
C ARG A 129 -7.13 -0.43 -8.28
N TYR A 130 -7.47 0.79 -8.70
CA TYR A 130 -7.52 1.19 -10.10
C TYR A 130 -6.35 2.09 -10.52
N ASP A 131 -5.41 2.34 -9.61
CA ASP A 131 -4.25 3.20 -9.85
C ASP A 131 -2.99 2.39 -10.21
N TRP A 132 -3.08 1.06 -10.33
CA TRP A 132 -1.95 0.14 -10.63
C TRP A 132 -2.27 -0.77 -11.83
N GLY A 133 -1.26 -1.48 -12.32
CA GLY A 133 -1.50 -2.75 -13.00
C GLY A 133 -2.19 -2.59 -14.34
N CYS A 134 -3.23 -3.38 -14.58
CA CYS A 134 -4.02 -3.39 -15.82
C CYS A 134 -4.79 -2.08 -16.12
N TYR A 135 -4.86 -1.15 -15.16
CA TYR A 135 -5.46 0.17 -15.37
C TYR A 135 -4.42 1.24 -15.75
N ASP A 136 -3.14 0.90 -15.70
CA ASP A 136 -2.02 1.72 -16.15
C ASP A 136 -1.25 0.98 -17.24
N GLU A 137 -1.35 1.45 -18.49
CA GLU A 137 -0.74 0.77 -19.65
C GLU A 137 0.69 1.27 -19.95
N ARG A 138 1.21 2.23 -19.17
CA ARG A 138 2.52 2.84 -19.41
C ARG A 138 3.62 1.79 -19.26
N ALA A 139 4.49 1.68 -20.27
CA ALA A 139 5.55 0.68 -20.37
C ALA A 139 5.11 -0.81 -20.33
N LEU A 140 3.80 -1.10 -20.49
CA LEU A 140 3.31 -2.47 -20.48
C LEU A 140 3.87 -3.30 -21.65
N GLU A 141 4.06 -2.68 -22.81
CA GLU A 141 4.66 -3.32 -23.99
C GLU A 141 6.17 -3.61 -23.81
N ASP A 142 6.87 -2.79 -23.01
CA ASP A 142 8.29 -2.95 -22.74
C ASP A 142 8.56 -4.12 -21.77
N VAL A 143 7.60 -4.41 -20.90
CA VAL A 143 7.69 -5.41 -19.83
C VAL A 143 6.44 -6.30 -19.83
N ALA A 144 6.18 -6.94 -20.97
CA ALA A 144 5.06 -7.86 -21.08
C ALA A 144 5.26 -9.08 -20.16
N GLU A 145 4.30 -9.31 -19.28
CA GLU A 145 4.29 -10.44 -18.34
C GLU A 145 3.19 -11.45 -18.68
N TRP A 146 3.61 -12.71 -18.82
CA TRP A 146 2.73 -13.84 -19.02
C TRP A 146 3.12 -14.95 -18.05
N GLU A 147 2.15 -15.41 -17.26
CA GLU A 147 2.34 -16.58 -16.40
C GLU A 147 1.39 -17.70 -16.80
N HIS A 148 1.95 -18.89 -17.01
CA HIS A 148 1.17 -20.09 -17.23
C HIS A 148 0.72 -20.64 -15.88
N ILE A 149 -0.60 -20.75 -15.69
CA ILE A 149 -1.15 -21.38 -14.48
C ILE A 149 -1.42 -22.88 -14.72
N PRO A 150 -1.44 -23.71 -13.64
CA PRO A 150 -1.49 -25.17 -13.75
C PRO A 150 -2.66 -25.75 -14.56
N ASP A 151 -3.74 -24.98 -14.72
CA ASP A 151 -4.92 -25.37 -15.51
C ASP A 151 -4.76 -25.11 -17.03
N GLY A 152 -3.59 -24.64 -17.46
CA GLY A 152 -3.26 -24.36 -18.86
C GLY A 152 -3.65 -22.97 -19.35
N ARG A 153 -4.31 -22.14 -18.52
CA ARG A 153 -4.54 -20.73 -18.85
C ARG A 153 -3.26 -19.91 -18.74
N VAL A 154 -3.23 -18.80 -19.48
CA VAL A 154 -2.18 -17.78 -19.38
C VAL A 154 -2.79 -16.57 -18.69
N LEU A 155 -2.22 -16.20 -17.55
CA LEU A 155 -2.50 -14.94 -16.90
C LEU A 155 -1.63 -13.86 -17.54
N HIS A 156 -2.28 -12.84 -18.10
CA HIS A 156 -1.63 -11.62 -18.53
C HIS A 156 -1.51 -10.70 -17.32
N ASN A 157 -0.27 -10.32 -16.97
CA ASN A 157 0.04 -9.49 -15.80
C ASN A 157 -0.51 -10.05 -14.47
N PRO A 158 0.04 -11.19 -13.98
CA PRO A 158 -0.35 -11.81 -12.71
C PRO A 158 0.01 -10.91 -11.51
N SER A 159 -0.92 -10.02 -11.19
CA SER A 159 -0.77 -8.94 -10.22
C SER A 159 -1.13 -9.43 -8.79
N GLU A 160 -0.39 -10.40 -8.28
CA GLU A 160 -0.53 -10.90 -6.89
C GLU A 160 0.48 -10.26 -5.91
N GLY A 161 1.14 -9.19 -6.34
CA GLY A 161 2.12 -8.50 -5.53
C GLY A 161 2.40 -7.08 -6.01
N ALA A 162 3.37 -6.46 -5.37
CA ALA A 162 3.94 -5.19 -5.78
C ALA A 162 5.44 -5.17 -5.43
N GLY A 163 6.25 -4.63 -6.33
CA GLY A 163 7.66 -4.35 -6.05
C GLY A 163 7.85 -2.95 -5.49
N LEU A 164 8.95 -2.79 -4.77
CA LEU A 164 9.43 -1.52 -4.24
C LEU A 164 10.96 -1.49 -4.39
N VAL A 165 11.51 -0.60 -5.22
CA VAL A 165 12.93 -0.66 -5.65
C VAL A 165 13.55 0.73 -5.76
N ASP A 166 14.82 0.86 -5.39
CA ASP A 166 15.66 2.03 -5.64
C ASP A 166 15.71 2.36 -7.15
N SER A 167 15.51 3.63 -7.50
CA SER A 167 15.35 4.02 -8.91
C SER A 167 16.59 3.72 -9.78
N VAL A 168 17.80 3.79 -9.20
CA VAL A 168 19.08 3.52 -9.90
C VAL A 168 19.23 2.06 -10.33
N GLY A 169 18.58 1.11 -9.65
CA GLY A 169 18.63 -0.33 -9.96
C GLY A 169 17.32 -0.90 -10.50
N ALA A 170 16.29 -0.08 -10.69
CA ALA A 170 14.93 -0.54 -10.93
C ALA A 170 14.78 -1.40 -12.20
N LYS A 171 15.41 -1.01 -13.32
CA LYS A 171 15.33 -1.79 -14.57
C LYS A 171 16.00 -3.15 -14.47
N ASP A 172 17.18 -3.20 -13.85
CA ASP A 172 17.91 -4.46 -13.68
C ASP A 172 17.14 -5.41 -12.76
N GLN A 173 16.52 -4.87 -11.70
CA GLN A 173 15.66 -5.63 -10.81
C GLN A 173 14.41 -6.17 -11.52
N VAL A 174 13.78 -5.37 -12.37
CA VAL A 174 12.67 -5.81 -13.23
C VAL A 174 13.10 -6.93 -14.17
N VAL A 175 14.28 -6.80 -14.79
CA VAL A 175 14.85 -7.83 -15.68
C VAL A 175 15.13 -9.14 -14.95
N GLN A 176 15.45 -9.09 -13.66
CA GLN A 176 15.61 -10.28 -12.82
C GLN A 176 14.26 -10.87 -12.40
N TRP A 177 13.33 -10.04 -11.91
CA TRP A 177 12.03 -10.52 -11.44
C TRP A 177 11.15 -11.13 -12.53
N ARG A 178 11.24 -10.62 -13.77
CA ARG A 178 10.50 -11.20 -14.91
C ARG A 178 10.89 -12.64 -15.22
N THR A 179 12.04 -13.14 -14.77
CA THR A 179 12.45 -14.53 -15.01
C THR A 179 11.82 -15.52 -14.04
N ALA A 180 11.05 -15.04 -13.06
CA ALA A 180 10.38 -15.85 -12.06
C ALA A 180 8.87 -15.57 -12.03
N PRO A 181 8.05 -16.59 -11.70
CA PRO A 181 6.64 -16.42 -11.37
C PRO A 181 6.43 -15.33 -10.30
N SER A 182 5.30 -14.62 -10.38
CA SER A 182 4.99 -13.50 -9.48
C SER A 182 5.11 -13.90 -8.00
N ARG A 183 4.61 -15.10 -7.67
CA ARG A 183 4.61 -15.70 -6.33
C ARG A 183 5.98 -16.09 -5.75
N THR A 184 7.06 -16.06 -6.54
CA THR A 184 8.41 -16.45 -6.05
C THR A 184 9.45 -15.34 -6.19
N ARG A 185 9.05 -14.13 -6.57
CA ARG A 185 9.97 -12.99 -6.77
C ARG A 185 10.55 -12.45 -5.46
N ASP A 186 9.81 -12.60 -4.36
CA ASP A 186 10.21 -12.22 -3.00
C ASP A 186 11.41 -13.06 -2.49
N SER A 187 11.57 -14.27 -3.02
CA SER A 187 12.68 -15.17 -2.72
C SER A 187 13.96 -14.85 -3.52
N LEU A 188 13.91 -13.94 -4.49
CA LEU A 188 15.07 -13.56 -5.30
C LEU A 188 15.91 -12.48 -4.59
N PRO A 189 17.25 -12.50 -4.71
CA PRO A 189 18.09 -11.46 -4.15
C PRO A 189 17.75 -10.08 -4.74
N SER A 190 17.50 -9.10 -3.88
CA SER A 190 17.18 -7.71 -4.26
C SER A 190 17.79 -6.73 -3.25
N PRO A 191 19.08 -6.37 -3.35
CA PRO A 191 19.71 -5.46 -2.39
C PRO A 191 19.14 -4.03 -2.47
N GLY A 192 18.60 -3.67 -3.64
CA GLY A 192 17.98 -2.36 -3.89
C GLY A 192 16.46 -2.38 -3.79
N GLY A 193 15.80 -3.48 -3.43
CA GLY A 193 14.35 -3.51 -3.36
C GLY A 193 13.75 -4.74 -2.68
N THR A 194 12.44 -4.84 -2.76
CA THR A 194 11.69 -6.00 -2.27
C THR A 194 10.49 -6.24 -3.16
N TRP A 195 10.13 -7.52 -3.33
CA TRP A 195 8.84 -7.90 -3.88
C TRP A 195 7.93 -8.34 -2.74
N MET A 196 6.71 -7.81 -2.72
CA MET A 196 5.73 -8.06 -1.68
C MET A 196 4.58 -8.85 -2.29
N HIS A 197 4.62 -10.17 -2.15
CA HIS A 197 3.58 -11.07 -2.64
C HIS A 197 2.53 -11.31 -1.55
N ILE A 198 1.25 -11.21 -1.89
CA ILE A 198 0.14 -11.60 -1.04
C ILE A 198 -0.62 -12.70 -1.80
N PRO A 199 -0.71 -13.94 -1.25
CA PRO A 199 -1.44 -15.02 -1.91
C PRO A 199 -2.90 -14.64 -2.21
N ASP A 200 -3.38 -15.04 -3.39
CA ASP A 200 -4.77 -14.80 -3.84
C ASP A 200 -5.21 -13.33 -3.76
N ALA A 201 -4.26 -12.39 -3.92
CA ALA A 201 -4.51 -10.97 -3.76
C ALA A 201 -5.48 -10.40 -4.79
N GLU A 202 -6.64 -9.94 -4.32
CA GLU A 202 -7.57 -9.12 -5.08
C GLU A 202 -7.66 -7.70 -4.53
N TYR A 203 -7.85 -6.73 -5.42
CA TYR A 203 -8.01 -5.30 -5.07
C TYR A 203 -6.83 -4.76 -4.26
N LYS A 204 -5.71 -4.52 -4.94
CA LYS A 204 -4.48 -4.00 -4.34
C LYS A 204 -4.63 -2.55 -3.87
N PHE A 205 -4.04 -2.22 -2.73
CA PHE A 205 -3.96 -0.87 -2.21
C PHE A 205 -2.55 -0.60 -1.72
N GLY A 206 -2.11 0.66 -1.85
CA GLY A 206 -0.87 1.11 -1.25
C GLY A 206 -1.03 2.47 -0.58
N ARG A 207 -0.28 2.69 0.49
CA ARG A 207 -0.20 3.97 1.19
C ARG A 207 1.26 4.30 1.45
N PHE A 208 1.75 5.39 0.89
CA PHE A 208 3.05 5.91 1.28
C PHE A 208 2.88 6.92 2.41
N GLY A 209 3.69 6.77 3.45
CA GLY A 209 3.89 7.82 4.44
C GLY A 209 5.12 8.66 4.08
N PHE A 210 4.92 9.96 3.99
CA PHE A 210 5.97 10.96 3.78
C PHE A 210 6.39 11.60 5.09
N ASP A 211 7.59 12.18 5.06
CA ASP A 211 8.09 13.07 6.10
C ASP A 211 7.23 14.35 6.24
N ALA A 212 7.47 15.12 7.31
CA ALA A 212 6.74 16.36 7.56
C ALA A 212 6.88 17.40 6.43
N THR A 213 7.99 17.38 5.67
CA THR A 213 8.16 18.29 4.52
C THR A 213 7.41 17.83 3.27
N ARG A 214 6.90 16.59 3.27
CA ARG A 214 6.15 15.94 2.20
C ARG A 214 7.01 15.70 0.96
N ARG A 215 8.32 15.59 1.11
CA ARG A 215 9.27 15.42 -0.01
C ARG A 215 9.80 14.01 -0.12
N THR A 216 9.97 13.31 1.00
CA THR A 216 10.53 11.97 1.00
C THR A 216 9.58 10.99 1.66
N ALA A 217 9.17 9.97 0.93
CA ALA A 217 8.54 8.79 1.49
C ALA A 217 9.50 8.12 2.48
N GLN A 218 8.97 7.69 3.62
CA GLN A 218 9.69 7.02 4.70
C GLN A 218 9.06 5.67 5.05
N SER A 219 7.88 5.38 4.49
CA SER A 219 7.13 4.15 4.72
C SER A 219 6.19 3.83 3.56
N PHE A 220 5.85 2.56 3.42
CA PHE A 220 4.90 2.04 2.45
C PHE A 220 4.12 0.87 3.05
N LEU A 221 2.79 0.98 3.06
CA LEU A 221 1.87 -0.09 3.44
C LEU A 221 1.19 -0.64 2.18
N PHE A 222 1.32 -1.94 1.94
CA PHE A 222 0.72 -2.67 0.82
C PHE A 222 -0.25 -3.72 1.33
N PHE A 223 -1.48 -3.71 0.83
CA PHE A 223 -2.56 -4.57 1.32
C PHE A 223 -3.63 -4.81 0.24
N THR A 224 -4.62 -5.64 0.55
CA THR A 224 -5.66 -6.08 -0.39
C THR A 224 -7.07 -5.76 0.10
N GLY A 225 -8.08 -6.03 -0.71
CA GLY A 225 -9.48 -5.91 -0.30
C GLY A 225 -9.87 -6.87 0.83
N ALA A 226 -9.11 -7.96 1.03
CA ALA A 226 -9.33 -8.96 2.06
C ALA A 226 -8.57 -8.65 3.38
N THR A 227 -7.72 -7.63 3.40
CA THR A 227 -6.97 -7.28 4.62
C THR A 227 -7.89 -6.59 5.64
N HIS A 228 -8.11 -7.25 6.78
CA HIS A 228 -8.79 -6.71 7.94
C HIS A 228 -7.78 -6.32 9.02
N PHE A 229 -7.50 -5.04 9.19
CA PHE A 229 -6.51 -4.52 10.14
C PHE A 229 -6.91 -4.74 11.61
N THR A 230 -8.20 -4.99 11.88
CA THR A 230 -8.65 -5.48 13.20
C THR A 230 -8.22 -6.91 13.50
N ASN A 231 -7.82 -7.68 12.48
CA ASN A 231 -7.32 -9.05 12.58
C ASN A 231 -5.89 -9.24 12.05
N THR A 232 -5.22 -8.16 11.65
CA THR A 232 -3.87 -8.20 11.10
C THR A 232 -2.87 -7.71 12.14
N THR A 233 -1.70 -8.33 12.23
CA THR A 233 -0.59 -7.94 13.12
C THR A 233 0.75 -8.04 12.40
N PHE A 234 1.80 -7.44 12.97
CA PHE A 234 3.17 -7.74 12.57
C PHE A 234 3.56 -9.16 12.99
N THR A 235 4.33 -9.86 12.16
CA THR A 235 4.99 -11.11 12.59
C THR A 235 5.82 -10.87 13.87
N GLY A 236 5.63 -11.73 14.87
CA GLY A 236 6.28 -11.59 16.18
C GLY A 236 5.50 -10.74 17.19
N VAL A 237 4.40 -10.11 16.79
CA VAL A 237 3.50 -9.32 17.64
C VAL A 237 2.11 -9.94 17.69
N HIS A 238 1.47 -9.95 18.86
CA HIS A 238 0.16 -10.56 19.08
C HIS A 238 -1.01 -9.56 19.09
N LYS A 239 -0.72 -8.25 19.06
CA LYS A 239 -1.72 -7.20 19.09
C LYS A 239 -2.05 -6.78 17.66
N SER A 240 -3.33 -6.77 17.32
CA SER A 240 -3.81 -6.29 16.02
C SER A 240 -3.48 -4.82 15.79
N LEU A 241 -3.34 -4.45 14.51
CA LEU A 241 -3.04 -3.08 14.07
C LEU A 241 -4.20 -2.11 14.33
N ARG A 242 -5.44 -2.59 14.32
CA ARG A 242 -6.61 -1.85 14.77
C ARG A 242 -7.34 -2.58 15.88
N LYS A 243 -7.95 -1.82 16.79
CA LYS A 243 -8.84 -2.39 17.80
C LYS A 243 -10.16 -2.80 17.14
N LEU A 244 -10.60 -4.02 17.39
CA LEU A 244 -11.98 -4.40 17.11
C LEU A 244 -12.90 -3.66 18.09
N GLU A 245 -13.72 -2.77 17.57
CA GLU A 245 -14.68 -1.96 18.35
C GLU A 245 -16.11 -2.39 18.01
N THR A 246 -16.94 -2.50 19.04
CA THR A 246 -18.40 -2.53 18.88
C THR A 246 -18.91 -1.20 18.34
N ALA A 247 -20.16 -1.18 17.85
CA ALA A 247 -20.78 0.06 17.37
C ALA A 247 -20.86 1.14 18.47
N GLU A 248 -21.12 0.74 19.73
CA GLU A 248 -21.18 1.64 20.88
C GLU A 248 -19.79 2.21 21.23
N GLU A 249 -18.76 1.37 21.35
CA GLU A 249 -17.39 1.82 21.62
C GLU A 249 -16.89 2.80 20.54
N ARG A 250 -17.22 2.51 19.27
CA ARG A 250 -16.89 3.37 18.14
C ARG A 250 -17.59 4.72 18.24
N PHE A 251 -18.89 4.72 18.52
CA PHE A 251 -19.67 5.93 18.67
C PHE A 251 -19.13 6.81 19.81
N GLU A 252 -18.86 6.22 20.98
CA GLU A 252 -18.26 6.94 22.10
C GLU A 252 -16.89 7.51 21.76
N ARG A 253 -16.05 6.76 21.04
CA ARG A 253 -14.75 7.24 20.57
C ARG A 253 -14.91 8.44 19.63
N GLN A 254 -15.78 8.32 18.64
CA GLN A 254 -16.05 9.40 17.68
C GLN A 254 -16.58 10.67 18.37
N ILE A 255 -17.41 10.55 19.41
CA ILE A 255 -17.81 11.70 20.25
C ILE A 255 -16.58 12.34 20.91
N ARG A 256 -15.70 11.55 21.53
CA ARG A 256 -14.48 12.07 22.18
C ARG A 256 -13.52 12.73 21.18
N GLU A 257 -13.49 12.24 19.94
CA GLU A 257 -12.68 12.78 18.85
C GLU A 257 -13.32 14.01 18.18
N GLY A 258 -14.52 14.43 18.61
CA GLY A 258 -15.22 15.60 18.06
C GLY A 258 -15.81 15.35 16.68
N TYR A 259 -16.15 14.11 16.35
CA TYR A 259 -16.81 13.77 15.09
C TYR A 259 -18.16 14.50 14.98
N ASN A 260 -18.42 15.10 13.81
CA ASN A 260 -19.69 15.79 13.58
C ASN A 260 -20.77 14.78 13.17
N PHE A 261 -21.79 14.63 14.02
CA PHE A 261 -22.95 13.78 13.80
C PHE A 261 -24.19 14.53 13.24
N GLU A 262 -24.05 15.83 12.94
CA GLU A 262 -25.11 16.62 12.32
C GLU A 262 -25.58 15.98 10.99
N GLY A 263 -26.90 16.01 10.74
CA GLY A 263 -27.51 15.44 9.54
C GLY A 263 -27.96 13.98 9.66
N LEU A 264 -27.65 13.27 10.76
CA LEU A 264 -28.21 11.94 11.04
C LEU A 264 -29.75 11.97 11.16
N ASP A 265 -30.29 13.03 11.74
CA ASP A 265 -31.74 13.25 11.84
C ASP A 265 -32.38 13.41 10.46
N THR A 266 -31.68 14.06 9.53
CA THR A 266 -32.13 14.23 8.13
C THR A 266 -32.13 12.90 7.38
N LEU A 267 -31.14 12.04 7.62
CA LEU A 267 -31.09 10.68 7.08
C LEU A 267 -32.20 9.80 7.64
N HIS A 268 -32.50 9.89 8.94
CA HIS A 268 -33.62 9.17 9.55
C HIS A 268 -34.96 9.62 8.94
N LEU A 269 -35.15 10.93 8.73
CA LEU A 269 -36.33 11.48 8.07
C LEU A 269 -36.48 10.93 6.64
N LEU A 270 -35.42 10.93 5.84
CA LEU A 270 -35.43 10.42 4.47
C LEU A 270 -35.65 8.90 4.41
N ALA A 271 -35.09 8.14 5.36
CA ALA A 271 -35.29 6.69 5.46
C ALA A 271 -36.71 6.32 5.93
N SER A 272 -37.36 7.17 6.72
CA SER A 272 -38.75 6.99 7.18
C SER A 272 -39.82 7.43 6.17
N CYS A 273 -39.42 8.02 5.04
CA CYS A 273 -40.31 8.40 3.93
C CYS A 273 -40.39 7.33 2.82
N TYR A 274 -39.78 6.16 3.02
CA TYR A 274 -39.97 4.94 2.22
C TYR A 274 -40.63 3.86 3.07
#